data_AF-A0A750HZ98-F1
#
_entry.id   AF-A0A750HZ98-F1
#
_cell.length_a   1.000
_cell.length_b   1.000
_cell.length_c   1.000
_cell.angle_alpha   90.00
_cell.angle_beta   90.00
_cell.angle_gamma   90.00
#
_symmetry.space_group_name_H-M   'P 1'
#
loop_
_entity.id
_entity.type
_entity.pdbx_description
1 polymer ?
#
loop_
_entity_poly.entity_id
_entity_poly.type
_entity_poly.pdbx_seq_one_letter_code
_entity_poly.pdbx_strand_id
1 'polypeptide(L)'
;MAIYLKSPPSVPELPEIRLSQIAGRFGAMPADEYETAENLNLAPVGLCQARKAEPDRPVTTVNIPPGAGFYGAVYTISSAGSGKDGRRHLTSPLMEGEVVVQFYYDTSGRLYNRSGFGSAGFTPWKKRWE
;
A
#
# COMPACT_ATOMS: atom_id res chain seq x y z
N MET A 1 25.08 42.09 37.38
CA MET A 1 24.46 41.65 36.11
C MET A 1 24.30 40.14 36.18
N ALA A 2 23.08 39.65 36.45
CA ALA A 2 22.81 38.22 36.60
C ALA A 2 21.95 37.76 35.42
N ILE A 3 22.53 36.95 34.53
CA ILE A 3 21.81 36.37 33.40
C ILE A 3 21.11 35.12 33.95
N TYR A 4 19.78 35.18 34.08
CA TYR A 4 18.96 34.02 34.37
C TYR A 4 18.98 33.07 33.16
N LEU A 5 19.87 32.09 33.18
CA LEU A 5 19.78 30.91 32.32
C LEU A 5 18.63 30.05 32.85
N LYS A 6 17.41 30.29 32.36
CA LYS A 6 16.30 29.35 32.58
C LYS A 6 16.71 28.02 31.92
N SER A 7 16.77 26.95 32.72
CA SER A 7 16.94 25.60 32.21
C SER A 7 15.89 25.31 31.14
N PRO A 8 16.22 24.56 30.08
CA PRO A 8 15.23 24.15 29.10
C PRO A 8 14.08 23.43 29.80
N PRO A 9 12.83 23.60 29.35
CA PRO A 9 11.70 22.87 29.90
C PRO A 9 11.96 21.36 29.77
N SER A 10 11.58 20.60 30.81
CA SER A 10 11.64 19.14 30.78
C SER A 10 10.81 18.63 29.61
N VAL A 11 11.46 17.97 28.64
CA VAL A 11 10.76 17.30 27.56
C VAL A 11 9.95 16.15 28.17
N PRO A 12 8.62 16.10 27.96
CA PRO A 12 7.83 14.96 28.41
C PRO A 12 8.40 13.67 27.82
N GLU A 13 8.68 12.67 28.65
CA GLU A 13 8.95 11.32 28.15
C GLU A 13 7.69 10.80 27.46
N LEU A 14 7.74 10.75 26.13
CA LEU A 14 6.70 10.09 25.34
C LEU A 14 6.84 8.58 25.56
N PRO A 15 5.72 7.85 25.71
CA PRO A 15 5.78 6.40 25.85
C PRO A 15 6.49 5.79 24.63
N GLU A 16 7.33 4.78 24.88
CA GLU A 16 8.02 4.06 23.83
C GLU A 16 7.00 3.49 22.84
N ILE A 17 7.21 3.77 21.55
CA ILE A 17 6.39 3.19 20.49
C ILE A 17 6.68 1.68 20.45
N ARG A 18 5.69 0.87 20.82
CA ARG A 18 5.79 -0.57 20.63
C ARG A 18 5.70 -0.87 19.14
N LEU A 19 6.84 -1.13 18.50
CA LEU A 19 6.89 -1.48 17.08
C LEU A 19 5.99 -2.68 16.75
N SER A 20 5.79 -3.62 17.68
CA SER A 20 4.83 -4.72 17.51
C SER A 20 3.37 -4.28 17.34
N GLN A 21 3.01 -3.08 17.78
CA GLN A 21 1.66 -2.52 17.59
C GLN A 21 1.47 -1.87 16.21
N ILE A 22 2.57 -1.50 15.54
CA ILE A 22 2.60 -0.86 14.21
C ILE A 22 2.98 -1.88 13.11
N ALA A 23 3.82 -2.85 13.46
CA ALA A 23 4.25 -3.92 12.60
C ALA A 23 3.03 -4.65 12.03
N GLY A 24 3.03 -4.82 10.71
CA GLY A 24 1.94 -5.51 10.04
C GLY A 24 0.68 -4.67 9.78
N ARG A 25 0.70 -3.34 9.96
CA ARG A 25 -0.44 -2.48 9.61
C ARG A 25 -0.35 -1.88 8.20
N PHE A 26 0.83 -1.40 7.81
CA PHE A 26 1.00 -0.56 6.62
C PHE A 26 1.61 -1.26 5.39
N GLY A 27 1.91 -2.55 5.51
CA GLY A 27 2.72 -3.29 4.54
C GLY A 27 4.20 -2.93 4.62
N ALA A 28 5.07 -3.84 4.21
CA ALA A 28 6.49 -3.52 4.08
C ALA A 28 6.70 -2.62 2.85
N MET A 29 7.57 -1.61 3.00
CA MET A 29 8.19 -0.94 1.85
C MET A 29 9.51 -1.66 1.55
N PRO A 30 9.61 -2.42 0.45
CA PRO A 30 10.86 -3.08 0.11
C PRO A 30 11.95 -2.05 -0.19
N ALA A 31 13.19 -2.35 0.23
CA ALA A 31 14.35 -1.51 -0.04
C ALA A 31 14.83 -1.62 -1.50
N ASP A 32 14.49 -2.73 -2.14
CA ASP A 32 14.87 -3.08 -3.52
C ASP A 32 13.63 -3.10 -4.42
N GLU A 33 13.66 -3.92 -5.47
CA GLU A 33 12.57 -4.05 -6.42
C GLU A 33 11.26 -4.46 -5.73
N TYR A 34 10.18 -3.73 -6.00
CA TYR A 34 8.86 -4.07 -5.51
C TYR A 34 8.45 -5.45 -5.99
N GLU A 35 7.66 -6.17 -5.19
CA GLU A 35 7.00 -7.39 -5.67
C GLU A 35 6.10 -7.04 -6.87
N THR A 36 6.18 -7.81 -7.97
CA THR A 36 5.25 -7.66 -9.09
C THR A 36 3.94 -8.37 -8.76
N ALA A 37 2.84 -7.62 -8.68
CA ALA A 37 1.53 -8.24 -8.54
C ALA A 37 1.08 -8.78 -9.90
N GLU A 38 0.84 -10.09 -10.01
CA GLU A 38 0.28 -10.67 -11.23
C GLU A 38 -1.17 -10.24 -11.45
N ASN A 39 -1.91 -10.06 -10.34
CA ASN A 39 -3.31 -9.66 -10.34
C ASN A 39 -3.55 -8.67 -9.20
N LEU A 40 -4.03 -7.46 -9.52
CA LEU A 40 -4.27 -6.44 -8.49
C LEU A 40 -5.40 -6.78 -7.51
N ASN A 41 -6.26 -7.75 -7.81
CA ASN A 41 -7.25 -8.26 -6.84
C ASN A 41 -6.61 -9.16 -5.75
N LEU A 42 -5.39 -9.65 -5.99
CA LEU A 42 -4.61 -10.51 -5.09
C LEU A 42 -3.30 -9.82 -4.66
N ALA A 43 -3.23 -8.49 -4.80
CA ALA A 43 -2.02 -7.74 -4.52
C ALA A 43 -1.55 -7.95 -3.07
N PRO A 44 -0.24 -7.85 -2.79
CA PRO A 44 0.25 -7.72 -1.43
C PRO A 44 -0.33 -6.44 -0.79
N VAL A 45 -0.61 -6.51 0.51
CA VAL A 45 -0.93 -5.33 1.32
C VAL A 45 0.37 -4.57 1.58
N GLY A 46 0.43 -3.33 1.11
CA GLY A 46 1.67 -2.57 1.01
C GLY A 46 1.92 -2.09 -0.41
N LEU A 47 3.18 -1.79 -0.69
CA LEU A 47 3.63 -1.34 -2.00
C LEU A 47 4.01 -2.54 -2.89
N CYS A 48 3.47 -2.55 -4.09
CA CYS A 48 3.88 -3.44 -5.16
C CYS A 48 3.98 -2.67 -6.48
N GLN A 49 4.41 -3.36 -7.53
CA GLN A 49 4.45 -2.81 -8.88
C GLN A 49 3.52 -3.56 -9.81
N ALA A 50 2.95 -2.81 -10.76
CA ALA A 50 2.31 -3.33 -11.94
C ALA A 50 3.27 -3.22 -13.13
N ARG A 51 3.29 -4.25 -13.97
CA ARG A 51 4.19 -4.35 -15.13
C ARG A 51 3.55 -5.07 -16.30
N LYS A 52 4.13 -4.86 -17.48
CA LYS A 52 3.86 -5.70 -18.66
C LYS A 52 4.88 -6.84 -18.73
N ALA A 53 4.50 -7.95 -19.35
CA ALA A 53 5.43 -9.03 -19.64
C ALA A 53 6.62 -8.55 -20.49
N GLU A 54 7.81 -8.99 -20.10
CA GLU A 54 9.10 -8.78 -20.75
C GLU A 54 9.78 -10.14 -20.99
N PRO A 55 10.79 -10.25 -21.87
CA PRO A 55 11.41 -11.53 -22.23
C PRO A 55 11.94 -12.34 -21.03
N ASP A 56 12.44 -11.67 -20.00
CA ASP A 56 12.95 -12.24 -18.75
C ASP A 56 11.89 -12.33 -17.64
N ARG A 57 10.70 -11.75 -17.85
CA ARG A 57 9.61 -11.64 -16.86
C ARG A 57 8.26 -11.82 -17.56
N PRO A 58 7.77 -13.07 -17.74
CA PRO A 58 6.68 -13.36 -18.67
C PRO A 58 5.27 -13.01 -18.15
N VAL A 59 5.13 -12.29 -17.04
CA VAL A 59 3.83 -12.02 -16.41
C VAL A 59 3.43 -10.57 -16.62
N THR A 60 2.22 -10.36 -17.17
CA THR A 60 1.58 -9.05 -17.24
C THR A 60 0.59 -8.91 -16.09
N THR A 61 0.68 -7.81 -15.34
CA THR A 61 -0.27 -7.50 -14.28
C THR A 61 -1.66 -7.29 -14.84
N VAL A 62 -2.65 -8.02 -14.31
CA VAL A 62 -4.07 -7.89 -14.65
C VAL A 62 -4.83 -7.08 -13.61
N ASN A 63 -6.04 -6.63 -13.99
CA ASN A 63 -6.91 -5.76 -13.17
C ASN A 63 -6.33 -4.38 -12.87
N ILE A 64 -5.46 -3.86 -13.75
CA ILE A 64 -5.02 -2.46 -13.74
C ILE A 64 -6.17 -1.50 -14.11
N PRO A 65 -6.08 -0.20 -13.77
CA PRO A 65 -7.09 0.78 -14.18
C PRO A 65 -7.26 0.85 -15.69
N PRO A 66 -8.49 0.93 -16.21
CA PRO A 66 -8.73 1.15 -17.64
C PRO A 66 -8.08 2.45 -18.11
N GLY A 67 -7.29 2.37 -19.19
CA GLY A 67 -6.58 3.52 -19.77
C GLY A 67 -5.33 3.99 -19.02
N ALA A 68 -4.89 3.26 -17.99
CA ALA A 68 -3.58 3.48 -17.36
C ALA A 68 -2.44 2.84 -18.18
N GLY A 69 -1.22 3.33 -17.99
CA GLY A 69 -0.03 2.60 -18.41
C GLY A 69 0.13 1.30 -17.62
N PHE A 70 0.74 0.26 -18.23
CA PHE A 70 0.99 -1.04 -17.56
C PHE A 70 2.01 -0.96 -16.43
N TYR A 71 2.93 0.02 -16.49
CA TYR A 71 3.96 0.21 -15.49
C TYR A 71 3.47 1.23 -14.47
N GLY A 72 3.51 0.85 -13.19
CA GLY A 72 3.07 1.73 -12.12
C GLY A 72 3.35 1.18 -10.74
N ALA A 73 3.34 2.07 -9.75
CA ALA A 73 3.33 1.70 -8.34
C ALA A 73 1.90 1.49 -7.87
N VAL A 74 1.67 0.45 -7.08
CA VAL A 74 0.39 0.17 -6.46
C VAL A 74 0.55 0.16 -4.96
N TYR A 75 -0.28 0.94 -4.26
CA TYR A 75 -0.35 0.91 -2.81
C TYR A 75 -1.68 0.32 -2.36
N THR A 76 -1.61 -0.80 -1.66
CA THR A 76 -2.78 -1.52 -1.14
C THR A 76 -2.85 -1.35 0.37
N ILE A 77 -3.94 -0.78 0.86
CA ILE A 77 -4.25 -0.65 2.27
C ILE A 77 -5.43 -1.58 2.57
N SER A 78 -5.33 -2.39 3.63
CA SER A 78 -6.43 -3.21 4.10
C SER A 78 -6.72 -2.96 5.58
N SER A 79 -7.99 -2.95 5.96
CA SER A 79 -8.44 -2.89 7.36
C SER A 79 -7.97 -4.09 8.18
N ALA A 80 -7.72 -5.24 7.55
CA ALA A 80 -7.16 -6.42 8.21
C ALA A 80 -5.62 -6.35 8.37
N GLY A 81 -5.00 -5.27 7.89
CA GLY A 81 -3.54 -5.08 7.92
C GLY A 81 -2.79 -5.96 6.93
N SER A 82 -1.47 -5.90 7.00
CA SER A 82 -0.51 -6.63 6.17
C SER A 82 0.03 -7.91 6.81
N GLY A 83 -0.58 -8.39 7.92
CA GLY A 83 -0.14 -9.59 8.62
C GLY A 83 1.08 -9.38 9.52
N LYS A 84 1.36 -10.33 10.41
CA LYS A 84 2.41 -10.21 11.45
C LYS A 84 3.81 -9.97 10.89
N ASP A 85 4.08 -10.46 9.69
CA ASP A 85 5.35 -10.34 8.97
C ASP A 85 5.34 -9.22 7.92
N GLY A 86 4.22 -8.52 7.74
CA GLY A 86 4.08 -7.44 6.77
C GLY A 86 3.95 -7.89 5.31
N ARG A 87 3.70 -9.18 5.06
CA ARG A 87 3.73 -9.79 3.72
C ARG A 87 2.40 -10.40 3.27
N ARG A 88 1.29 -10.05 3.92
CA ARG A 88 -0.02 -10.60 3.57
C ARG A 88 -0.48 -10.16 2.18
N HIS A 89 -0.99 -11.10 1.40
CA HIS A 89 -1.73 -10.86 0.16
C HIS A 89 -3.22 -10.79 0.38
N LEU A 90 -3.90 -10.02 -0.47
CA LEU A 90 -5.35 -10.03 -0.54
C LEU A 90 -5.86 -11.38 -1.03
N THR A 91 -7.06 -11.74 -0.58
CA THR A 91 -7.80 -12.90 -1.09
C THR A 91 -8.86 -12.44 -2.10
N SER A 92 -9.29 -13.35 -2.98
CA SER A 92 -10.45 -13.11 -3.85
C SER A 92 -11.40 -14.29 -3.72
N PRO A 93 -12.56 -14.13 -3.04
CA PRO A 93 -13.09 -12.88 -2.47
C PRO A 93 -12.28 -12.37 -1.27
N LEU A 94 -12.43 -11.08 -0.94
CA LEU A 94 -11.83 -10.48 0.27
C LEU A 94 -12.45 -11.10 1.52
N MET A 95 -11.77 -11.01 2.66
CA MET A 95 -12.30 -11.53 3.93
C MET A 95 -13.58 -10.78 4.33
N GLU A 96 -14.49 -11.46 5.02
CA GLU A 96 -15.74 -10.83 5.47
C GLU A 96 -15.45 -9.63 6.39
N GLY A 97 -16.09 -8.49 6.10
CA GLY A 97 -15.83 -7.22 6.81
C GLY A 97 -14.51 -6.52 6.47
N GLU A 98 -13.68 -7.09 5.59
CA GLU A 98 -12.46 -6.46 5.13
C GLU A 98 -12.77 -5.29 4.18
N VAL A 99 -12.16 -4.14 4.48
CA VAL A 99 -12.20 -2.96 3.62
C VAL A 99 -10.81 -2.74 3.07
N VAL A 100 -10.72 -2.67 1.75
CA VAL A 100 -9.47 -2.45 1.03
C VAL A 100 -9.55 -1.16 0.25
N VAL A 101 -8.45 -0.42 0.20
CA VAL A 101 -8.26 0.72 -0.71
C VAL A 101 -6.98 0.47 -1.49
N GLN A 102 -7.05 0.66 -2.81
CA GLN A 102 -5.88 0.60 -3.67
C GLN A 102 -5.69 1.91 -4.41
N PHE A 103 -4.44 2.36 -4.46
CA PHE A 103 -3.99 3.46 -5.29
C PHE A 103 -3.08 2.90 -6.38
N TYR A 104 -3.26 3.37 -7.60
CA TYR A 104 -2.41 3.03 -8.74
C TYR A 104 -1.84 4.33 -9.30
N TYR A 105 -0.52 4.45 -9.29
CA TYR A 105 0.20 5.59 -9.84
C TYR A 105 1.02 5.11 -11.04
N ASP A 106 0.61 5.51 -12.23
CA ASP A 106 1.22 5.03 -13.46
C ASP A 106 2.44 5.87 -13.86
N THR A 107 3.30 5.34 -14.72
CA THR A 107 4.50 6.04 -15.20
C THR A 107 4.22 7.29 -16.03
N SER A 108 2.96 7.53 -16.42
CA SER A 108 2.54 8.77 -17.08
C SER A 108 2.07 9.85 -16.09
N GLY A 109 2.21 9.60 -14.78
CA GLY A 109 1.87 10.53 -13.72
C GLY A 109 0.40 10.48 -13.29
N ARG A 110 -0.41 9.56 -13.83
CA ARG A 110 -1.84 9.50 -13.53
C ARG A 110 -2.09 8.74 -12.24
N LEU A 111 -2.97 9.28 -11.41
CA LEU A 111 -3.40 8.63 -10.17
C LEU A 111 -4.81 8.05 -10.32
N TYR A 112 -4.96 6.79 -9.95
CA TYR A 112 -6.23 6.10 -9.86
C TYR A 112 -6.42 5.53 -8.46
N ASN A 113 -7.68 5.34 -8.07
CA ASN A 113 -7.99 4.57 -6.88
C ASN A 113 -9.22 3.67 -7.04
N ARG A 114 -9.32 2.65 -6.20
CA ARG A 114 -10.53 1.84 -6.02
C ARG A 114 -10.64 1.36 -4.58
N SER A 115 -11.82 0.89 -4.21
CA SER A 115 -12.08 0.26 -2.91
C SER A 115 -12.56 -1.17 -3.11
N GLY A 116 -12.35 -2.03 -2.12
CA GLY A 116 -12.92 -3.37 -2.06
C GLY A 116 -13.61 -3.60 -0.72
N PHE A 117 -14.71 -4.35 -0.73
CA PHE A 117 -15.54 -4.57 0.45
C PHE A 117 -15.96 -6.05 0.55
N GLY A 118 -15.23 -6.83 1.35
CA GLY A 118 -15.52 -8.25 1.59
C GLY A 118 -15.94 -9.03 0.35
N SER A 119 -17.06 -9.76 0.47
CA SER A 119 -17.63 -10.56 -0.63
C SER A 119 -18.22 -9.73 -1.78
N ALA A 120 -18.49 -8.43 -1.59
CA ALA A 120 -18.97 -7.56 -2.67
C ALA A 120 -17.86 -7.25 -3.69
N GLY A 121 -16.59 -7.54 -3.36
CA GLY A 121 -15.46 -7.38 -4.27
C GLY A 121 -15.02 -5.93 -4.45
N PHE A 122 -14.31 -5.66 -5.54
CA PHE A 122 -13.74 -4.35 -5.86
C PHE A 122 -14.70 -3.47 -6.66
N THR A 123 -14.79 -2.20 -6.26
CA THR A 123 -15.38 -1.16 -7.10
C THR A 123 -14.53 -0.94 -8.35
N PRO A 124 -15.11 -0.43 -9.45
CA PRO A 124 -14.35 0.02 -10.60
C PRO A 124 -13.29 1.06 -10.20
N TRP A 125 -12.17 1.07 -10.93
CA TRP A 125 -11.14 2.10 -10.80
C TRP A 125 -11.69 3.48 -11.14
N LYS A 126 -11.31 4.47 -10.34
CA LYS A 126 -11.64 5.90 -10.54
C LYS A 126 -10.34 6.67 -10.75
N LYS A 127 -10.26 7.40 -11.86
CA LYS A 127 -9.18 8.35 -12.10
C LYS A 127 -9.34 9.56 -11.16
N ARG A 128 -8.24 9.99 -10.55
CA ARG A 128 -8.21 11.09 -9.57
C ARG A 128 -7.41 12.28 -10.05
N TRP A 129 -6.36 12.04 -10.83
CA TRP A 129 -5.47 13.09 -11.29
C TRP A 129 -4.83 12.74 -12.65
N GLU A 130 -4.47 13.79 -13.38
CA GLU A 130 -3.78 13.81 -14.68
C GLU A 130 -2.65 14.83 -14.66
#